data_AF-A0A8T5J8T0-F1
#
_entry.id   AF-A0A8T5J8T0-F1
#
_cell.length_a   1.000
_cell.length_b   1.000
_cell.length_c   1.000
_cell.angle_alpha   90.00
_cell.angle_beta   90.00
_cell.angle_gamma   90.00
#
_symmetry.space_group_name_H-M   'P 1'
#
loop_
_entity.id
_entity.type
_entity.pdbx_description
1 polymer ?
#
loop_
_entity_poly.entity_id
_entity_poly.type
_entity_poly.pdbx_seq_one_letter_code
_entity_poly.pdbx_strand_id
1 'polypeptide(L)'
;MPAQVPPEAQSIGRARGRLSASSLTTFLRCEKQWFLNYRIGLRGPLSPHQVMGIEVEDAFCAIIMHRAPKVNSVQELRDWLYTLVPKHAQ
;
A
#
# COMPACT_ATOMS: atom_id res chain seq x y z
N MET A 1 20.92 -0.73 13.36
CA MET A 1 20.31 -2.08 13.29
C MET A 1 21.23 -2.95 12.44
N PRO A 2 21.71 -4.10 12.91
CA PRO A 2 22.66 -4.91 12.15
C PRO A 2 22.00 -5.41 10.86
N ALA A 3 22.71 -5.30 9.74
CA ALA A 3 22.28 -5.82 8.45
C ALA A 3 22.23 -7.36 8.51
N GLN A 4 21.05 -7.95 8.41
CA GLN A 4 20.92 -9.41 8.31
C GLN A 4 21.30 -9.84 6.89
N VAL A 5 22.39 -10.58 6.78
CA VAL A 5 22.75 -11.32 5.56
C VAL A 5 21.67 -12.36 5.31
N PRO A 6 21.06 -12.45 4.11
CA PRO A 6 20.02 -13.43 3.86
C PRO A 6 20.62 -14.84 3.94
N PRO A 7 19.96 -15.80 4.61
CA PRO A 7 20.49 -17.14 4.73
C PRO A 7 20.57 -17.80 3.35
N GLU A 8 21.76 -18.32 3.02
CA GLU A 8 21.99 -19.16 1.86
C GLU A 8 21.08 -20.40 1.93
N ALA A 9 20.37 -20.66 0.84
CA ALA A 9 19.56 -21.85 0.62
C ALA A 9 18.38 -22.07 1.60
N GLN A 10 17.41 -21.15 1.64
CA GLN A 10 16.06 -21.54 2.07
C GLN A 10 15.37 -22.34 0.95
N SER A 11 15.32 -23.65 1.16
CA SER A 11 14.46 -24.62 0.49
C SER A 11 13.12 -24.01 0.04
N ILE A 12 12.80 -24.25 -1.23
CA ILE A 12 11.57 -23.91 -1.97
C ILE A 12 10.26 -24.35 -1.25
N GLY A 13 10.34 -25.06 -0.12
CA GLY A 13 9.18 -25.59 0.62
C GLY A 13 8.89 -25.00 2.02
N ARG A 14 9.64 -24.02 2.54
CA ARG A 14 9.45 -23.55 3.95
C ARG A 14 9.42 -22.02 4.19
N ALA A 15 9.26 -21.21 3.15
CA ALA A 15 8.74 -19.86 3.37
C ALA A 15 7.25 -20.01 3.72
N ARG A 16 6.88 -19.84 5.00
CA ARG A 16 5.48 -19.70 5.41
C ARG A 16 4.82 -18.74 4.42
N GLY A 17 3.87 -19.23 3.62
CA GLY A 17 3.27 -18.47 2.54
C GLY A 17 2.64 -17.21 3.12
N ARG A 18 3.34 -16.08 3.02
CA ARG A 18 2.79 -14.78 3.42
C ARG A 18 1.68 -14.46 2.43
N LEU A 19 0.45 -14.71 2.85
CA LEU A 19 -0.74 -14.29 2.13
C LEU A 19 -1.16 -12.94 2.69
N SER A 20 -1.13 -11.90 1.85
CA SER A 20 -1.87 -10.68 2.16
C SER A 20 -3.38 -10.97 2.11
N ALA A 21 -4.19 -10.14 2.76
CA ALA A 21 -5.64 -10.24 2.69
C ALA A 21 -6.15 -10.18 1.23
N SER A 22 -5.55 -9.32 0.40
CA SER A 22 -5.85 -9.22 -1.05
C SER A 22 -5.47 -10.49 -1.83
N SER A 23 -4.41 -11.18 -1.41
CA SER A 23 -3.99 -12.45 -2.00
C SER A 23 -4.99 -13.56 -1.65
N LEU A 24 -5.42 -13.63 -0.39
CA LEU A 24 -6.43 -14.59 0.06
C LEU A 24 -7.77 -14.40 -0.64
N THR A 25 -8.24 -13.16 -0.79
CA THR A 25 -9.51 -12.91 -1.52
C THR A 25 -9.39 -13.29 -2.99
N THR A 26 -8.24 -13.09 -3.61
CA THR A 26 -8.00 -13.55 -5.00
C THR A 26 -8.04 -15.08 -5.08
N PHE A 27 -7.43 -15.79 -4.13
CA PHE A 27 -7.47 -17.25 -4.05
C PHE A 27 -8.90 -17.78 -3.93
N LEU A 28 -9.70 -17.23 -3.01
CA LEU A 28 -11.10 -17.61 -2.79
C LEU A 28 -12.00 -17.33 -4.00
N ARG A 29 -11.66 -16.33 -4.83
CA ARG A 29 -12.39 -16.02 -6.08
C ARG A 29 -11.96 -16.92 -7.24
N CYS A 30 -10.65 -17.11 -7.44
CA CYS A 30 -10.09 -17.91 -8.51
C CYS A 30 -8.66 -18.38 -8.19
N GLU A 31 -8.49 -19.65 -7.87
CA GLU A 31 -7.21 -20.25 -7.53
C GLU A 31 -6.20 -20.21 -8.69
N LYS A 32 -6.67 -20.40 -9.94
CA LYS A 32 -5.81 -20.31 -11.13
C LYS A 32 -5.24 -18.91 -11.32
N GLN A 33 -6.09 -17.89 -11.20
CA GLN A 33 -5.66 -16.49 -11.28
C GLN A 33 -4.68 -16.17 -10.14
N TRP A 34 -4.97 -16.65 -8.93
CA TRP A 34 -4.05 -16.50 -7.80
C TRP A 34 -2.69 -17.14 -8.07
N PHE A 35 -2.66 -18.37 -8.58
CA PHE A 35 -1.42 -19.09 -8.89
C PHE A 35 -0.60 -18.35 -9.95
N LEU A 36 -1.22 -17.93 -11.06
CA LEU A 36 -0.55 -17.17 -12.11
C LEU A 36 0.02 -15.84 -11.58
N ASN A 37 -0.75 -15.10 -10.78
CA ASN A 37 -0.36 -13.77 -10.32
C ASN A 37 0.65 -13.78 -9.16
N TYR A 38 0.51 -14.69 -8.19
CA TYR A 38 1.26 -14.67 -6.93
C TYR A 38 2.34 -15.77 -6.82
N ARG A 39 2.21 -16.88 -7.55
CA ARG A 39 3.25 -17.93 -7.59
C ARG A 39 4.15 -17.81 -8.81
N ILE A 40 3.58 -17.57 -9.99
CA ILE A 40 4.37 -17.40 -11.22
C ILE A 40 4.79 -15.94 -11.41
N GLY A 41 3.99 -14.97 -10.96
CA GLY A 41 4.32 -13.55 -11.05
C GLY A 41 3.86 -12.89 -12.36
N LEU A 42 2.93 -13.51 -13.10
CA LEU A 42 2.33 -12.89 -14.28
C LEU A 42 1.39 -11.77 -13.83
N ARG A 43 1.69 -10.52 -14.20
CA ARG A 43 0.84 -9.37 -13.88
C ARG A 43 0.20 -8.82 -15.15
N GLY A 44 -1.06 -8.42 -15.03
CA GLY A 44 -1.75 -7.66 -16.08
C GLY A 44 -1.24 -6.22 -16.18
N PRO A 45 -1.60 -5.49 -17.24
CA PRO A 45 -1.28 -4.08 -17.38
C PRO A 45 -1.91 -3.26 -16.25
N LEU A 46 -1.19 -2.25 -15.77
CA LEU A 46 -1.74 -1.28 -14.81
C LEU A 46 -2.79 -0.42 -15.52
N SER A 47 -3.98 -0.35 -14.92
CA SER A 47 -5.03 0.55 -15.39
C SER A 47 -4.80 1.98 -14.85
N PRO A 48 -5.23 3.04 -15.57
CA PRO A 48 -5.12 4.41 -15.08
C PRO A 48 -5.77 4.64 -13.70
N HIS A 49 -6.85 3.91 -13.41
CA HIS A 49 -7.52 3.96 -12.10
C HIS A 49 -6.64 3.44 -10.96
N GLN A 50 -5.84 2.40 -11.22
CA GLN A 50 -4.90 1.88 -10.21
C GLN A 50 -3.77 2.86 -9.95
N VAL A 51 -3.25 3.50 -11.00
CA VAL A 51 -2.23 4.55 -10.86
C VAL A 51 -2.79 5.71 -10.06
N MET A 52 -3.96 6.24 -10.43
CA MET A 52 -4.60 7.32 -9.69
C MET A 52 -4.86 6.96 -8.23
N GLY A 53 -5.29 5.73 -7.95
CA GLY A 53 -5.49 5.26 -6.58
C GLY A 53 -4.22 5.30 -5.74
N ILE A 54 -3.08 4.92 -6.31
CA ILE A 54 -1.77 4.95 -5.63
C ILE A 54 -1.38 6.41 -5.34
N GLU A 55 -1.47 7.31 -6.32
CA GLU A 55 -1.12 8.72 -6.14
C GLU A 55 -1.98 9.39 -5.06
N VAL A 56 -3.29 9.11 -5.05
CA VAL A 56 -4.21 9.65 -4.03
C VAL A 56 -3.92 9.07 -2.64
N GLU A 57 -3.62 7.76 -2.55
CA GLU A 57 -3.27 7.12 -1.28
C GLU A 57 -1.98 7.69 -0.69
N ASP A 58 -0.97 7.92 -1.53
CA ASP A 58 0.31 8.48 -1.09
C ASP A 58 0.15 9.94 -0.63
N ALA A 59 -0.54 10.78 -1.42
CA ALA A 59 -0.85 12.15 -1.04
C ALA A 59 -1.65 12.23 0.27
N PHE A 60 -2.64 11.36 0.44
CA PHE A 60 -3.43 11.29 1.67
C PHE A 60 -2.56 10.88 2.86
N CYS A 61 -1.73 9.84 2.71
CA CYS A 61 -0.76 9.42 3.72
C CYS A 61 0.18 10.56 4.12
N ALA A 62 0.69 11.30 3.14
CA ALA A 62 1.56 12.45 3.38
C ALA A 62 0.86 13.53 4.21
N ILE A 63 -0.42 13.83 3.93
CA ILE A 63 -1.23 14.80 4.69
C ILE A 63 -1.40 14.36 6.15
N ILE A 64 -1.79 13.10 6.40
CA ILE A 64 -2.05 12.61 7.76
C ILE A 64 -0.78 12.46 8.60
N MET A 65 0.40 12.35 7.98
CA MET A 65 1.68 12.31 8.69
C MET A 65 2.11 13.68 9.22
N HIS A 66 1.43 14.79 8.84
CA HIS A 66 1.72 16.10 9.42
C HIS A 66 1.35 16.16 10.90
N ARG A 67 2.22 16.78 11.70
CA ARG A 67 1.90 17.07 13.09
C ARG A 67 0.82 18.15 13.15
N ALA A 68 -0.32 17.80 13.73
CA ALA A 68 -1.42 18.74 13.91
C ALA A 68 -1.00 19.96 14.75
N PRO A 69 -1.36 21.18 14.35
CA PRO A 69 -1.15 22.39 15.15
C PRO A 69 -2.08 22.41 16.37
N LYS A 70 -1.74 23.22 17.35
CA LYS A 70 -2.61 23.46 18.51
C LYS A 70 -3.76 24.37 18.07
N VAL A 71 -4.96 23.82 17.97
CA VAL A 71 -6.19 24.50 17.55
C VAL A 71 -7.27 24.33 18.61
N ASN A 72 -8.22 25.25 18.66
CA ASN A 72 -9.27 25.28 19.69
C ASN A 72 -10.60 24.68 19.18
N SER A 73 -10.71 24.36 17.89
CA SER A 73 -11.90 23.78 17.30
C SER A 73 -11.60 22.76 16.19
N VAL A 74 -12.55 21.87 15.92
CA VAL A 74 -12.47 20.91 14.79
C VAL A 74 -12.50 21.64 13.45
N GLN A 75 -13.17 22.79 13.37
CA GLN A 75 -13.24 23.58 12.14
C GLN A 75 -11.88 24.16 11.78
N GLU A 76 -11.16 24.74 12.74
CA GLU A 76 -9.78 25.21 12.54
C GLU A 76 -8.84 24.10 12.08
N LEU A 77 -9.01 22.88 12.60
CA LEU A 77 -8.24 21.72 12.16
C LEU A 77 -8.52 21.36 10.69
N ARG A 78 -9.80 21.39 10.29
CA ARG A 78 -10.21 21.13 8.91
C ARG A 78 -9.66 22.18 7.96
N ASP A 79 -9.78 23.45 8.32
CA ASP A 79 -9.28 24.55 7.51
C ASP A 79 -7.77 24.42 7.29
N TRP A 80 -7.02 24.07 8.35
CA TRP A 80 -5.59 23.76 8.25
C TRP A 80 -5.31 22.56 7.31
N LEU A 81 -6.04 21.44 7.45
CA LEU A 81 -5.89 20.28 6.57
C LEU A 81 -6.12 20.65 5.09
N TYR A 82 -7.13 21.47 4.80
CA TYR A 82 -7.40 21.91 3.43
C TYR A 82 -6.28 22.78 2.84
N THR A 83 -5.49 23.48 3.66
CA THR A 83 -4.28 24.18 3.17
C THR A 83 -3.17 23.24 2.70
N LEU A 84 -3.18 21.97 3.12
CA LEU A 84 -2.19 20.97 2.73
C LEU A 84 -2.55 20.26 1.43
N VAL A 85 -3.84 20.12 1.11
CA VAL A 85 -4.33 19.45 -0.11
C VAL A 85 -3.65 19.96 -1.39
N PRO A 86 -3.62 21.28 -1.71
CA PRO A 86 -3.01 21.75 -2.95
C PRO A 86 -1.49 21.55 -3.01
N LYS A 87 -0.82 21.30 -1.86
CA LYS A 87 0.62 21.04 -1.81
C LYS A 87 0.97 19.59 -2.16
N HIS A 88 0.04 18.66 -1.94
CA HIS A 88 0.21 17.22 -2.18
C HIS A 88 -0.60 16.71 -3.37
N ALA A 89 -1.32 17.60 -4.07
CA ALA A 89 -2.12 17.27 -5.26
C ALA A 89 -1.44 17.67 -6.59
N GLN A 90 -0.11 17.85 -6.58
CA GLN A 90 0.72 18.14 -7.77
C GLN A 90 1.36 16.86 -8.29
#